data_AF-A0A5C7EJK1-F1
#
_entry.id   AF-A0A5C7EJK1-F1
#
_cell.length_a   1.000
_cell.length_b   1.000
_cell.length_c   1.000
_cell.angle_alpha   90.00
_cell.angle_beta   90.00
_cell.angle_gamma   90.00
#
_symmetry.space_group_name_H-M   'P 1'
#
loop_
_entity.id
_entity.type
_entity.pdbx_description
1 polymer ?
#
loop_
_entity_poly.entity_id
_entity_poly.type
_entity_poly.pdbx_seq_one_letter_code
_entity_poly.pdbx_strand_id
1 'polypeptide(L)'
;MKMENLRLGAQPALQEISYEQLMKKYGRGESSPEEILDRVARGLARNESDQEKWTVIFRDALEYCILGGRINASAGVDHVQTTWINCFVQPIADSVFEPVDGMPGIMEAARQAAQTMRLGGGVGYDFSPIRPKGAWIAKTKSLASGPISYMEIFNSMCSTVISAGARRGAQMGILRCDHPDIEDFIVCKRVDDPNMPWDRRPFRNFNLSVGVTDALMEAVEADGEFELVHVAEPGPDIKAQGAYQREDGKWVYRKMRARDLYDKIIRATYERAEPGVVFLDRINQDNNLRYIETIAATNPYACGLPAESGMEKPALIDSEAQAWATRGKQANAVQPERLSERASTLDGATV
;
A
#
# COMPACT_ATOMS: atom_id res chain seq x y z
N MET A 1 -7.00 15.06 -34.20
CA MET A 1 -5.79 15.87 -33.99
C MET A 1 -4.62 15.05 -34.52
N LYS A 2 -3.93 15.47 -35.58
CA LYS A 2 -2.88 14.68 -36.23
C LYS A 2 -1.67 14.53 -35.30
N MET A 3 -1.22 13.30 -35.05
CA MET A 3 -0.03 12.94 -34.25
C MET A 3 1.27 13.64 -34.71
N GLU A 4 1.30 14.14 -35.95
CA GLU A 4 2.46 14.86 -36.52
C GLU A 4 2.86 16.13 -35.74
N ASN A 5 1.92 16.76 -35.02
CA ASN A 5 2.20 17.96 -34.23
C ASN A 5 2.67 17.67 -32.79
N LEU A 6 2.76 16.40 -32.40
CA LEU A 6 3.23 15.99 -31.07
C LEU A 6 4.68 15.53 -31.07
N ARG A 7 5.31 15.31 -32.25
CA ARG A 7 6.76 15.13 -32.36
C ARG A 7 7.41 16.24 -31.58
N LEU A 8 8.05 15.89 -30.46
CA LEU A 8 8.74 16.86 -29.64
C LEU A 8 9.84 17.46 -30.52
N GLY A 9 9.55 18.61 -31.12
CA GLY A 9 10.53 19.42 -31.82
C GLY A 9 11.68 19.62 -30.86
N ALA A 10 12.86 19.13 -31.25
CA ALA A 10 14.10 19.09 -30.47
C ALA A 10 13.82 19.05 -28.96
N GLN A 11 13.48 17.86 -28.42
CA GLN A 11 13.30 17.70 -26.97
C GLN A 11 14.42 18.47 -26.26
N PRO A 12 14.07 19.43 -25.37
CA PRO A 12 15.10 20.10 -24.59
C PRO A 12 15.93 19.01 -23.93
N ALA A 13 17.26 19.12 -24.03
CA ALA A 13 18.16 18.14 -23.47
C ALA A 13 17.71 17.81 -22.05
N LEU A 14 17.58 16.51 -21.74
CA LEU A 14 17.16 16.05 -20.42
C LEU A 14 18.00 16.80 -19.37
N GLN A 15 17.33 17.26 -18.31
CA GLN A 15 18.04 17.80 -17.16
C GLN A 15 19.06 16.76 -16.69
N GLU A 16 20.24 17.20 -16.29
CA GLU A 16 21.36 16.33 -15.89
C GLU A 16 20.92 15.26 -14.88
N ILE A 17 20.16 15.65 -13.84
CA ILE A 17 19.64 14.71 -12.85
C ILE A 17 18.66 13.68 -13.44
N SER A 18 17.85 14.07 -14.42
CA SER A 18 16.91 13.16 -15.08
C SER A 18 17.64 12.14 -15.94
N TYR A 19 18.67 12.61 -16.67
CA TYR A 19 19.56 11.77 -17.44
C TYR A 19 20.26 10.75 -16.54
N GLU A 20 20.92 11.21 -15.48
CA GLU A 20 21.62 10.34 -14.53
C GLU A 20 20.69 9.31 -13.90
N GLN A 21 19.48 9.71 -13.47
CA GLN A 21 18.53 8.79 -12.86
C GLN A 21 18.00 7.75 -13.85
N LEU A 22 17.74 8.15 -15.10
CA LEU A 22 17.28 7.27 -16.15
C LEU A 22 18.35 6.22 -16.47
N MET A 23 19.59 6.66 -16.71
CA MET A 23 20.72 5.76 -16.99
C MET A 23 21.01 4.85 -15.80
N LYS A 24 21.04 5.38 -14.58
CA LYS A 24 21.29 4.59 -13.37
C LYS A 24 20.22 3.53 -13.11
N LYS A 25 18.95 3.85 -13.34
CA LYS A 25 17.83 2.92 -13.04
C LYS A 25 17.60 1.90 -14.15
N TYR A 26 17.68 2.34 -15.41
CA TYR A 26 17.23 1.56 -16.57
C TYR A 26 18.36 1.14 -17.51
N GLY A 27 19.53 1.76 -17.42
CA GLY A 27 20.72 1.33 -18.17
C GLY A 27 21.21 -0.05 -17.72
N ARG A 28 21.51 -0.89 -18.70
CA ARG A 28 22.02 -2.27 -18.65
C ARG A 28 23.24 -2.43 -19.58
N GLY A 29 24.00 -1.36 -19.77
CA GLY A 29 25.17 -1.30 -20.66
C GLY A 29 25.00 -0.34 -21.83
N GLU A 30 23.83 0.26 -22.00
CA GLU A 30 23.57 1.32 -22.98
C GLU A 30 24.29 2.61 -22.61
N SER A 31 24.69 3.36 -23.65
CA SER A 31 25.41 4.63 -23.53
C SER A 31 24.48 5.84 -23.56
N SER A 32 23.23 5.66 -24.00
CA SER A 32 22.27 6.74 -24.18
C SER A 32 20.82 6.33 -23.81
N PRO A 33 19.96 7.29 -23.43
CA PRO A 33 18.52 7.07 -23.24
C PRO A 33 17.83 6.49 -24.48
N GLU A 34 18.25 6.90 -25.68
CA GLU A 34 17.71 6.45 -26.95
C GLU A 34 17.92 4.95 -27.15
N GLU A 35 19.11 4.44 -26.82
CA GLU A 35 19.41 3.00 -26.85
C GLU A 35 18.53 2.19 -25.88
N ILE A 36 18.19 2.78 -24.73
CA ILE A 36 17.25 2.15 -23.77
C ILE A 36 15.86 2.04 -24.40
N LEU A 37 15.37 3.10 -25.06
CA LEU A 37 14.08 3.07 -25.75
C LEU A 37 14.08 2.06 -26.91
N ASP A 38 15.18 1.96 -27.67
CA ASP A 38 15.34 0.97 -28.74
C ASP A 38 15.33 -0.47 -28.21
N ARG A 39 15.97 -0.71 -27.06
CA ARG A 39 15.91 -2.01 -26.39
C ARG A 39 14.48 -2.34 -25.95
N VAL A 40 13.80 -1.39 -25.31
CA VAL A 40 12.43 -1.59 -24.82
C VAL A 40 11.49 -1.86 -25.99
N ALA A 41 11.57 -1.09 -27.08
CA ALA A 41 10.76 -1.29 -28.28
C ALA A 41 10.94 -2.69 -28.88
N ARG A 42 12.19 -3.14 -29.05
CA ARG A 42 12.50 -4.51 -29.51
C ARG A 42 11.98 -5.57 -28.55
N GLY A 43 12.11 -5.33 -27.24
CA GLY A 43 11.58 -6.21 -26.21
C GLY A 43 10.07 -6.41 -26.31
N LEU A 44 9.33 -5.31 -26.49
CA LEU A 44 7.86 -5.33 -26.65
C LEU A 44 7.43 -6.04 -27.95
N ALA A 45 8.14 -5.80 -29.05
CA ALA A 45 7.80 -6.36 -30.35
C ALA A 45 8.07 -7.87 -30.47
N ARG A 46 8.81 -8.49 -29.53
CA ARG A 46 9.24 -9.89 -29.61
C ARG A 46 8.10 -10.91 -29.79
N ASN A 47 6.92 -10.63 -29.24
CA ASN A 47 5.77 -11.53 -29.33
C ASN A 47 4.82 -11.18 -30.50
N GLU A 48 5.13 -10.15 -31.27
CA GLU A 48 4.32 -9.73 -32.40
C GLU A 48 4.65 -10.55 -33.66
N SER A 49 3.67 -10.67 -34.55
CA SER A 49 3.81 -11.42 -35.82
C SER A 49 4.81 -10.80 -36.79
N ASP A 50 4.89 -9.46 -36.83
CA ASP A 50 5.82 -8.68 -37.65
C ASP A 50 6.67 -7.78 -36.73
N GLN A 51 7.73 -8.37 -36.17
CA GLN A 51 8.56 -7.70 -35.16
C GLN A 51 9.22 -6.43 -35.67
N GLU A 52 9.62 -6.38 -36.94
CA GLU A 52 10.27 -5.21 -37.55
C GLU A 52 9.30 -4.03 -37.61
N LYS A 53 8.09 -4.26 -38.14
CA LYS A 53 7.05 -3.24 -38.19
C LYS A 53 6.68 -2.73 -36.80
N TRP A 54 6.46 -3.64 -35.85
CA TRP A 54 6.02 -3.25 -34.49
C TRP A 54 7.13 -2.58 -33.68
N THR A 55 8.39 -2.95 -33.88
CA THR A 55 9.53 -2.27 -33.24
C THR A 55 9.54 -0.79 -33.61
N VAL A 56 9.35 -0.46 -34.89
CA VAL A 56 9.31 0.95 -35.35
C VAL A 56 8.13 1.69 -34.72
N ILE A 57 6.94 1.08 -34.70
CA ILE A 57 5.74 1.70 -34.12
C ILE A 57 5.90 1.92 -32.61
N PHE A 58 6.39 0.92 -31.87
CA PHE A 58 6.60 1.06 -30.43
C PHE A 58 7.70 2.08 -30.11
N ARG A 59 8.76 2.15 -30.93
CA ARG A 59 9.82 3.13 -30.72
C ARG A 59 9.33 4.57 -30.90
N ASP A 60 8.49 4.82 -31.90
CA ASP A 60 7.84 6.11 -32.12
C ASP A 60 6.90 6.46 -30.95
N ALA A 61 6.09 5.49 -30.48
CA ALA A 61 5.22 5.70 -29.32
C ALA A 61 5.97 6.05 -28.03
N LEU A 62 7.15 5.48 -27.82
CA LEU A 62 8.01 5.74 -26.66
C LEU A 62 8.62 7.15 -26.65
N GLU A 63 8.53 7.91 -27.74
CA GLU A 63 8.90 9.33 -27.73
C GLU A 63 7.89 10.19 -26.93
N TYR A 64 6.65 9.71 -26.80
CA TYR A 64 5.55 10.45 -26.18
C TYR A 64 5.15 9.92 -24.80
N CYS A 65 5.67 8.76 -24.39
CA CYS A 65 5.32 8.15 -23.12
C CYS A 65 6.49 7.39 -22.50
N ILE A 66 6.50 7.36 -21.16
CA ILE A 66 7.40 6.50 -20.38
C ILE A 66 6.59 5.36 -19.79
N LEU A 67 7.07 4.14 -19.99
CA LEU A 67 6.40 2.95 -19.46
C LEU A 67 6.70 2.77 -17.96
N GLY A 68 5.99 1.82 -17.35
CA GLY A 68 6.25 1.44 -15.96
C GLY A 68 7.72 1.04 -15.74
N GLY A 69 8.24 1.33 -14.55
CA GLY A 69 9.68 1.18 -14.26
C GLY A 69 10.25 -0.21 -14.56
N ARG A 70 9.52 -1.30 -14.29
CA ARG A 70 9.97 -2.67 -14.62
C ARG A 70 10.05 -2.94 -16.12
N ILE A 71 9.17 -2.37 -16.93
CA ILE A 71 9.23 -2.51 -18.39
C ILE A 71 10.53 -1.89 -18.89
N ASN A 72 10.82 -0.64 -18.50
CA ASN A 72 12.06 0.03 -18.91
C ASN A 72 13.33 -0.71 -18.42
N ALA A 73 13.26 -1.31 -17.23
CA ALA A 73 14.37 -2.03 -16.61
C ALA A 73 14.63 -3.44 -17.17
N SER A 74 13.65 -4.06 -17.84
CA SER A 74 13.68 -5.51 -18.12
C SER A 74 13.24 -5.91 -19.53
N ALA A 75 12.48 -5.08 -20.25
CA ALA A 75 12.10 -5.40 -21.62
C ALA A 75 13.32 -5.43 -22.54
N GLY A 76 13.51 -6.54 -23.27
CA GLY A 76 14.64 -6.70 -24.20
C GLY A 76 16.01 -6.90 -23.53
N VAL A 77 16.06 -7.15 -22.21
CA VAL A 77 17.31 -7.51 -21.51
C VAL A 77 17.45 -9.03 -21.51
N ASP A 78 18.51 -9.55 -22.13
CA ASP A 78 18.77 -10.99 -22.16
C ASP A 78 19.16 -11.53 -20.79
N HIS A 79 18.79 -12.79 -20.53
CA HIS A 79 19.12 -13.54 -19.30
C HIS A 79 18.57 -12.97 -17.97
N VAL A 80 17.64 -12.00 -18.02
CA VAL A 80 16.93 -11.50 -16.83
C VAL A 80 15.49 -12.04 -16.82
N GLN A 81 15.17 -12.84 -15.79
CA GLN A 81 13.82 -13.34 -15.54
C GLN A 81 13.12 -12.53 -14.44
N THR A 82 12.58 -11.38 -14.82
CA THR A 82 11.77 -10.52 -13.94
C THR A 82 10.40 -10.28 -14.56
N THR A 83 9.42 -9.92 -13.72
CA THR A 83 8.12 -9.48 -14.21
C THR A 83 8.24 -8.08 -14.85
N TRP A 84 7.53 -7.87 -15.95
CA TRP A 84 7.34 -6.54 -16.55
C TRP A 84 6.22 -5.75 -15.87
N ILE A 85 5.36 -6.42 -15.09
CA ILE A 85 4.32 -5.82 -14.26
C ILE A 85 4.88 -5.50 -12.88
N ASN A 86 4.65 -4.28 -12.40
CA ASN A 86 5.19 -3.79 -11.13
C ASN A 86 4.39 -4.24 -9.91
N CYS A 87 3.07 -4.29 -10.04
CA CYS A 87 2.15 -4.26 -8.91
C CYS A 87 1.11 -5.38 -9.04
N PHE A 88 0.90 -6.11 -7.94
CA PHE A 88 -0.01 -7.24 -7.86
C PHE A 88 -0.93 -7.07 -6.65
N VAL A 89 -2.08 -7.74 -6.71
CA VAL A 89 -3.02 -7.87 -5.60
C VAL A 89 -3.27 -9.36 -5.41
N GLN A 90 -3.21 -9.82 -4.17
CA GLN A 90 -3.30 -11.22 -3.82
C GLN A 90 -4.41 -11.42 -2.78
N PRO A 91 -5.46 -12.21 -3.09
CA PRO A 91 -6.45 -12.59 -2.10
C PRO A 91 -5.87 -13.61 -1.10
N ILE A 92 -6.41 -13.61 0.11
CA ILE A 92 -6.05 -14.54 1.18
C ILE A 92 -7.34 -15.12 1.79
N ALA A 93 -7.41 -16.45 1.86
CA ALA A 93 -8.50 -17.16 2.52
C ALA A 93 -8.26 -17.34 4.03
N ASP A 94 -9.35 -17.53 4.79
CA ASP A 94 -9.32 -17.94 6.21
C ASP A 94 -8.97 -19.41 6.40
N SER A 95 -7.77 -19.80 5.97
CA SER A 95 -7.26 -21.16 6.09
C SER A 95 -5.74 -21.14 6.01
N VAL A 96 -5.07 -21.96 6.81
CA VAL A 96 -3.60 -22.00 6.79
C VAL A 96 -3.07 -22.57 5.47
N PHE A 97 -3.73 -23.59 4.92
CA PHE A 97 -3.24 -24.35 3.77
C PHE A 97 -4.28 -24.52 2.66
N GLU A 98 -5.51 -24.87 3.03
CA GLU A 98 -6.55 -25.19 2.06
C GLU A 98 -7.08 -23.92 1.37
N PRO A 99 -7.38 -23.98 0.07
CA PRO A 99 -8.11 -22.91 -0.60
C PRO A 99 -9.56 -22.85 -0.11
N VAL A 100 -10.12 -21.64 -0.06
CA VAL A 100 -11.52 -21.39 0.29
C VAL A 100 -12.10 -20.47 -0.78
N ASP A 101 -13.22 -20.85 -1.40
CA ASP A 101 -13.90 -20.08 -2.44
C ASP A 101 -12.97 -19.63 -3.59
N GLY A 102 -12.04 -20.51 -3.99
CA GLY A 102 -11.06 -20.24 -5.05
C GLY A 102 -9.90 -19.33 -4.63
N MET A 103 -9.89 -18.83 -3.39
CA MET A 103 -8.79 -18.06 -2.83
C MET A 103 -7.78 -18.96 -2.13
N PRO A 104 -6.46 -18.71 -2.26
CA PRO A 104 -5.45 -19.54 -1.62
C PRO A 104 -5.43 -19.34 -0.10
N GLY A 105 -5.09 -20.41 0.62
CA GLY A 105 -4.79 -20.32 2.04
C GLY A 105 -3.55 -19.45 2.32
N ILE A 106 -3.37 -19.08 3.58
CA ILE A 106 -2.36 -18.12 4.06
C ILE A 106 -0.94 -18.50 3.62
N MET A 107 -0.53 -19.76 3.80
CA MET A 107 0.83 -20.20 3.47
C MET A 107 1.06 -20.28 1.96
N GLU A 108 0.04 -20.65 1.19
CA GLU A 108 0.11 -20.67 -0.27
C GLU A 108 0.16 -19.25 -0.84
N ALA A 109 -0.64 -18.32 -0.29
CA ALA A 109 -0.57 -16.90 -0.61
C ALA A 109 0.82 -16.32 -0.30
N ALA A 110 1.42 -16.67 0.85
CA ALA A 110 2.79 -16.29 1.17
C ALA A 110 3.80 -16.86 0.16
N ARG A 111 3.68 -18.12 -0.24
CA ARG A 111 4.53 -18.73 -1.27
C ARG A 111 4.42 -17.99 -2.61
N GLN A 112 3.21 -17.65 -3.04
CA GLN A 112 2.95 -16.89 -4.28
C GLN A 112 3.51 -15.47 -4.20
N ALA A 113 3.37 -14.81 -3.05
CA ALA A 113 3.94 -13.51 -2.78
C ALA A 113 5.48 -13.52 -2.82
N ALA A 114 6.13 -14.51 -2.21
CA ALA A 114 7.57 -14.69 -2.28
C ALA A 114 8.06 -14.78 -3.73
N GLN A 115 7.36 -15.58 -4.55
CA GLN A 115 7.67 -15.72 -5.97
C GLN A 115 7.53 -14.38 -6.71
N THR A 116 6.46 -13.65 -6.45
CA THR A 116 6.20 -12.34 -7.07
C THR A 116 7.29 -11.33 -6.70
N MET A 117 7.67 -11.26 -5.42
CA MET A 117 8.72 -10.37 -4.94
C MET A 117 10.10 -10.74 -5.50
N ARG A 118 10.41 -12.04 -5.58
CA ARG A 118 11.64 -12.55 -6.23
C ARG A 118 11.76 -12.05 -7.66
N LEU A 119 10.64 -12.05 -8.40
CA LEU A 119 10.57 -11.56 -9.78
C LEU A 119 10.52 -10.03 -9.90
N GLY A 120 10.35 -9.31 -8.79
CA GLY A 120 10.40 -7.85 -8.77
C GLY A 120 9.09 -7.13 -8.46
N GLY A 121 7.98 -7.85 -8.24
CA GLY A 121 6.67 -7.26 -8.01
C GLY A 121 6.44 -6.84 -6.55
N GLY A 122 5.66 -5.77 -6.36
CA GLY A 122 5.04 -5.44 -5.07
C GLY A 122 3.65 -6.05 -4.98
N VAL A 123 3.21 -6.41 -3.76
CA VAL A 123 1.96 -7.17 -3.55
C VAL A 123 1.09 -6.50 -2.49
N GLY A 124 -0.17 -6.24 -2.83
CA GLY A 124 -1.20 -5.84 -1.87
C GLY A 124 -2.07 -7.02 -1.46
N TYR A 125 -2.54 -7.04 -0.22
CA TYR A 125 -3.35 -8.12 0.34
C TYR A 125 -4.58 -7.59 1.05
N ASP A 126 -5.66 -8.36 1.00
CA ASP A 126 -6.78 -8.23 1.92
C ASP A 126 -6.62 -9.24 3.06
N PHE A 127 -6.47 -8.75 4.29
CA PHE A 127 -6.41 -9.59 5.49
C PHE A 127 -7.76 -9.72 6.20
N SER A 128 -8.80 -9.01 5.72
CA SER A 128 -10.13 -8.99 6.32
C SER A 128 -10.86 -10.34 6.35
N PRO A 129 -10.63 -11.28 5.42
CA PRO A 129 -11.26 -12.60 5.50
C PRO A 129 -10.73 -13.45 6.65
N ILE A 130 -9.50 -13.21 7.11
CA ILE A 130 -8.87 -14.03 8.16
C ILE A 130 -9.60 -13.79 9.48
N ARG A 131 -9.97 -14.88 10.15
CA ARG A 131 -10.72 -14.80 11.41
C ARG A 131 -10.01 -13.94 12.47
N PRO A 132 -10.76 -13.18 13.29
CA PRO A 132 -10.21 -12.31 14.30
C PRO A 132 -9.49 -13.07 15.42
N LYS A 133 -8.63 -12.36 16.14
CA LYS A 133 -8.03 -12.85 17.38
C LYS A 133 -9.13 -13.24 18.37
N GLY A 134 -8.99 -14.42 18.97
CA GLY A 134 -9.99 -14.95 19.90
C GLY A 134 -11.22 -15.59 19.23
N ALA A 135 -11.26 -15.69 17.89
CA ALA A 135 -12.26 -16.51 17.21
C ALA A 135 -12.07 -18.01 17.55
N TRP A 136 -13.18 -18.74 17.64
CA TRP A 136 -13.20 -20.15 17.97
C TRP A 136 -12.77 -21.02 16.78
N ILE A 137 -11.88 -22.00 17.05
CA ILE A 137 -11.46 -22.99 16.07
C ILE A 137 -11.98 -24.36 16.51
N ALA A 138 -13.13 -24.76 15.96
CA ALA A 138 -13.81 -25.99 16.34
C ALA A 138 -12.94 -27.26 16.18
N LYS A 139 -12.13 -27.33 15.12
CA LYS A 139 -11.29 -28.51 14.82
C LYS A 139 -10.18 -28.74 15.87
N THR A 140 -9.55 -27.67 16.35
CA THR A 140 -8.43 -27.74 17.31
C THR A 140 -8.85 -27.41 18.74
N LYS A 141 -10.11 -27.01 18.96
CA LYS A 141 -10.63 -26.52 20.24
C LYS A 141 -9.76 -25.43 20.85
N SER A 142 -9.29 -24.52 20.00
CA SER A 142 -8.39 -23.43 20.37
C SER A 142 -8.89 -22.08 19.86
N LEU A 143 -8.22 -21.01 20.27
CA LEU A 143 -8.49 -19.66 19.82
C LEU A 143 -7.57 -19.27 18.67
N ALA A 144 -8.07 -18.45 17.75
CA ALA A 144 -7.28 -17.89 16.66
C ALA A 144 -6.37 -16.75 17.13
N SER A 145 -5.20 -16.62 16.48
CA SER A 145 -4.23 -15.55 16.73
C SER A 145 -4.56 -14.23 16.02
N GLY A 146 -5.43 -14.26 15.00
CA GLY A 146 -5.88 -13.10 14.24
C GLY A 146 -5.01 -12.74 13.02
N PRO A 147 -5.50 -11.88 12.11
CA PRO A 147 -4.81 -11.43 10.90
C PRO A 147 -3.43 -10.81 11.17
N ILE A 148 -3.30 -9.97 12.20
CA ILE A 148 -2.05 -9.25 12.51
C ILE A 148 -0.90 -10.23 12.81
N SER A 149 -1.21 -11.35 13.47
CA SER A 149 -0.20 -12.40 13.73
C SER A 149 0.24 -13.08 12.44
N TYR A 150 -0.66 -13.31 11.48
CA TYR A 150 -0.31 -13.91 10.19
C TYR A 150 0.44 -12.94 9.29
N MET A 151 0.17 -11.63 9.39
CA MET A 151 0.93 -10.60 8.67
C MET A 151 2.44 -10.67 8.97
N GLU A 152 2.85 -11.14 10.15
CA GLU A 152 4.27 -11.30 10.48
C GLU A 152 4.98 -12.35 9.62
N ILE A 153 4.25 -13.36 9.12
CA ILE A 153 4.80 -14.35 8.18
C ILE A 153 5.19 -13.63 6.88
N PHE A 154 4.31 -12.79 6.36
CA PHE A 154 4.56 -12.01 5.14
C PHE A 154 5.64 -10.95 5.36
N ASN A 155 5.67 -10.31 6.53
CA ASN A 155 6.68 -9.31 6.89
C ASN A 155 8.08 -9.92 6.98
N SER A 156 8.18 -11.10 7.61
CA SER A 156 9.43 -11.87 7.73
C SER A 156 9.90 -12.37 6.38
N MET A 157 9.00 -12.96 5.60
CA MET A 157 9.28 -13.42 4.24
C MET A 157 9.86 -12.30 3.38
N CYS A 158 9.26 -11.11 3.39
CA CYS A 158 9.76 -9.98 2.61
C CYS A 158 11.11 -9.43 3.12
N SER A 159 11.43 -9.61 4.40
CA SER A 159 12.78 -9.29 4.91
C SER A 159 13.83 -10.23 4.33
N THR A 160 13.47 -11.49 4.06
CA THR A 160 14.38 -12.51 3.53
C THR A 160 14.48 -12.45 1.99
N VAL A 161 13.35 -12.27 1.30
CA VAL A 161 13.28 -12.24 -0.16
C VAL A 161 13.57 -10.82 -0.67
N ILE A 162 14.85 -10.55 -0.97
CA ILE A 162 15.25 -9.27 -1.59
C ILE A 162 14.72 -9.23 -3.03
N SER A 163 14.02 -8.15 -3.39
CA SER A 163 13.41 -8.00 -4.71
C SER A 163 14.48 -7.75 -5.79
N ALA A 164 14.67 -8.76 -6.66
CA ALA A 164 15.56 -8.70 -7.83
C ALA A 164 16.92 -8.04 -7.56
N GLY A 165 17.55 -8.38 -6.43
CA GLY A 165 18.94 -8.02 -6.11
C GLY A 165 19.24 -6.55 -5.77
N ALA A 166 18.26 -5.63 -5.78
CA ALA A 166 18.55 -4.20 -5.60
C ALA A 166 17.63 -3.45 -4.61
N ARG A 167 16.42 -3.93 -4.32
CA ARG A 167 15.46 -3.24 -3.42
C ARG A 167 14.71 -4.20 -2.51
N ARG A 168 14.24 -3.70 -1.36
CA ARG A 168 13.28 -4.42 -0.52
C ARG A 168 11.93 -4.52 -1.24
N GLY A 169 11.25 -5.66 -1.10
CA GLY A 169 9.88 -5.83 -1.61
C GLY A 169 8.94 -4.83 -0.92
N ALA A 170 8.01 -4.26 -1.69
CA ALA A 170 6.96 -3.42 -1.15
C ALA A 170 5.69 -4.27 -0.99
N GLN A 171 5.16 -4.34 0.22
CA GLN A 171 3.90 -5.00 0.51
C GLN A 171 2.88 -4.01 1.02
N MET A 172 1.60 -4.29 0.83
CA MET A 172 0.54 -3.51 1.44
C MET A 172 -0.52 -4.43 2.04
N GLY A 173 -0.97 -4.12 3.25
CA GLY A 173 -2.05 -4.85 3.92
C GLY A 173 -3.26 -3.93 4.07
N ILE A 174 -4.43 -4.43 3.65
CA ILE A 174 -5.71 -3.79 3.92
C ILE A 174 -6.47 -4.62 4.95
N LEU A 175 -7.11 -3.92 5.88
CA LEU A 175 -8.10 -4.48 6.79
C LEU A 175 -9.36 -3.59 6.76
N ARG A 176 -10.52 -4.21 6.56
CA ARG A 176 -11.81 -3.50 6.59
C ARG A 176 -12.05 -2.86 7.95
N CYS A 177 -12.68 -1.69 7.95
CA CYS A 177 -12.95 -0.93 9.17
C CYS A 177 -13.90 -1.66 10.13
N ASP A 178 -14.73 -2.58 9.63
CA ASP A 178 -15.65 -3.40 10.44
C ASP A 178 -14.99 -4.65 11.03
N HIS A 179 -13.72 -4.91 10.77
CA HIS A 179 -13.03 -6.08 11.32
C HIS A 179 -12.77 -5.91 12.84
N PRO A 180 -13.02 -6.93 13.70
CA PRO A 180 -12.83 -6.82 15.16
C PRO A 180 -11.43 -6.40 15.63
N ASP A 181 -10.41 -6.77 14.87
CA ASP A 181 -9.00 -6.41 15.15
C ASP A 181 -8.57 -5.06 14.56
N ILE A 182 -9.50 -4.21 14.10
CA ILE A 182 -9.17 -2.93 13.43
C ILE A 182 -8.37 -1.97 14.32
N GLU A 183 -8.68 -1.89 15.61
CA GLU A 183 -7.97 -0.99 16.52
C GLU A 183 -6.51 -1.42 16.72
N ASP A 184 -6.29 -2.72 16.88
CA ASP A 184 -4.94 -3.29 16.97
C ASP A 184 -4.19 -3.05 15.66
N PHE A 185 -4.87 -3.14 14.51
CA PHE A 185 -4.30 -2.89 13.19
C PHE A 185 -3.87 -1.43 12.99
N ILE A 186 -4.66 -0.46 13.49
CA ILE A 186 -4.32 0.98 13.42
C ILE A 186 -3.02 1.28 14.20
N VAL A 187 -2.76 0.55 15.29
CA VAL A 187 -1.60 0.81 16.16
C VAL A 187 -0.46 -0.19 16.01
N CYS A 188 -0.58 -1.23 15.18
CA CYS A 188 0.39 -2.33 15.12
C CYS A 188 1.80 -1.89 14.69
N LYS A 189 1.92 -0.74 14.02
CA LYS A 189 3.18 -0.10 13.63
C LYS A 189 3.73 0.91 14.62
N ARG A 190 3.02 1.15 15.73
CA ARG A 190 3.43 2.11 16.74
C ARG A 190 4.78 1.68 17.34
N VAL A 191 5.68 2.64 17.45
CA VAL A 191 6.99 2.47 18.09
C VAL A 191 7.10 3.54 19.16
N ASP A 192 7.02 3.13 20.43
CA ASP A 192 7.13 4.05 21.56
C ASP A 192 8.60 4.40 21.89
N ASP A 193 9.55 3.55 21.48
CA ASP A 193 10.98 3.81 21.66
C ASP A 193 11.54 4.63 20.48
N PRO A 194 11.87 5.92 20.68
CA PRO A 194 12.41 6.76 19.61
C PRO A 194 13.77 6.27 19.09
N ASN A 195 14.51 5.50 19.89
CA ASN A 195 15.82 4.97 19.53
C ASN A 195 15.74 3.60 18.85
N MET A 196 14.53 3.03 18.68
CA MET A 196 14.39 1.74 18.02
C MET A 196 14.91 1.82 16.57
N PRO A 197 15.95 1.02 16.25
CA PRO A 197 16.49 0.94 14.90
C PRO A 197 15.41 0.59 13.88
N TRP A 198 15.47 1.20 12.69
CA TRP A 198 14.49 0.99 11.62
C TRP A 198 14.30 -0.49 11.30
N ASP A 199 15.36 -1.28 11.42
CA ASP A 199 15.34 -2.69 11.08
C ASP A 199 14.57 -3.58 12.06
N ARG A 200 14.33 -3.10 13.27
CA ARG A 200 13.56 -3.78 14.31
C ARG A 200 12.13 -3.27 14.43
N ARG A 201 11.73 -2.30 13.60
CA ARG A 201 10.37 -1.75 13.64
C ARG A 201 9.35 -2.77 13.14
N PRO A 202 8.21 -2.90 13.83
CA PRO A 202 7.15 -3.82 13.43
C PRO A 202 6.60 -3.45 12.06
N PHE A 203 6.29 -4.47 11.25
CA PHE A 203 5.68 -4.33 9.92
C PHE A 203 6.38 -3.33 8.97
N ARG A 204 7.69 -3.11 9.10
CA ARG A 204 8.47 -2.14 8.30
C ARG A 204 8.39 -2.36 6.78
N ASN A 205 8.06 -3.58 6.34
CA ASN A 205 7.97 -3.94 4.91
C ASN A 205 6.55 -3.79 4.34
N PHE A 206 5.58 -3.47 5.19
CA PHE A 206 4.21 -3.20 4.78
C PHE A 206 3.96 -1.71 4.64
N ASN A 207 3.03 -1.34 3.77
CA ASN A 207 2.19 -0.17 3.91
C ASN A 207 0.83 -0.64 4.44
N LEU A 208 0.27 0.00 5.45
CA LEU A 208 -1.03 -0.41 6.01
C LEU A 208 -2.11 0.57 5.60
N SER A 209 -3.28 0.05 5.23
CA SER A 209 -4.44 0.86 4.88
C SER A 209 -5.72 0.28 5.47
N VAL A 210 -6.62 1.15 5.90
CA VAL A 210 -7.96 0.77 6.36
C VAL A 210 -8.92 0.84 5.18
N GLY A 211 -9.63 -0.27 4.94
CA GLY A 211 -10.74 -0.31 4.00
C GLY A 211 -11.99 0.28 4.63
N VAL A 212 -12.24 1.56 4.36
CA VAL A 212 -13.41 2.29 4.87
C VAL A 212 -14.62 2.03 3.98
N THR A 213 -15.75 1.81 4.62
CA THR A 213 -17.07 1.66 3.99
C THR A 213 -17.93 2.89 4.25
N ASP A 214 -18.94 3.11 3.42
CA ASP A 214 -19.91 4.19 3.54
C ASP A 214 -20.66 4.09 4.88
N ALA A 215 -20.92 2.86 5.35
CA ALA A 215 -21.55 2.60 6.65
C ALA A 215 -20.76 3.18 7.84
N LEU A 216 -19.42 3.20 7.78
CA LEU A 216 -18.63 3.87 8.82
C LEU A 216 -18.82 5.39 8.73
N MET A 217 -18.76 5.95 7.53
CA MET A 217 -18.87 7.40 7.32
C MET A 217 -20.23 7.93 7.76
N GLU A 218 -21.31 7.24 7.39
CA GLU A 218 -22.68 7.54 7.84
C GLU A 218 -22.79 7.49 9.38
N ALA A 219 -22.19 6.48 10.01
CA ALA A 219 -22.18 6.35 11.47
C ALA A 219 -21.36 7.46 12.16
N VAL A 220 -20.27 7.94 11.54
CA VAL A 220 -19.46 9.06 12.04
C VAL A 220 -20.24 10.36 12.00
N GLU A 221 -20.94 10.63 10.89
CA GLU A 221 -21.78 11.82 10.71
C GLU A 221 -22.94 11.84 11.71
N ALA A 222 -23.61 10.69 11.89
CA ALA A 222 -24.73 10.52 12.81
C ALA A 222 -24.31 10.43 14.30
N ASP A 223 -23.01 10.44 14.60
CA ASP A 223 -22.46 10.21 15.95
C ASP A 223 -22.96 8.90 16.60
N GLY A 224 -23.09 7.86 15.77
CA GLY A 224 -23.64 6.56 16.15
C GLY A 224 -22.61 5.54 16.63
N GLU A 225 -23.12 4.35 16.94
CA GLU A 225 -22.29 3.17 17.19
C GLU A 225 -21.98 2.45 15.88
N PHE A 226 -20.77 1.89 15.81
CA PHE A 226 -20.28 1.05 14.75
C PHE A 226 -19.98 -0.35 15.28
N GLU A 227 -20.49 -1.35 14.59
CA GLU A 227 -20.40 -2.75 15.01
C GLU A 227 -19.25 -3.44 14.30
N LEU A 228 -18.36 -4.06 15.08
CA LEU A 228 -17.24 -4.84 14.54
C LEU A 228 -17.68 -6.29 14.35
N VAL A 229 -17.60 -6.76 13.11
CA VAL A 229 -18.21 -7.99 12.65
C VAL A 229 -17.27 -8.92 11.90
N HIS A 230 -17.50 -10.23 12.05
CA HIS A 230 -16.86 -11.25 11.22
C HIS A 230 -17.77 -12.46 11.06
N VAL A 231 -17.59 -13.25 9.99
CA VAL A 231 -18.33 -14.51 9.77
C VAL A 231 -17.91 -15.63 10.73
N ALA A 232 -16.75 -15.49 11.35
CA ALA A 232 -16.19 -16.49 12.25
C ALA A 232 -16.89 -16.42 13.61
N GLU A 233 -17.07 -17.58 14.23
CA GLU A 233 -17.66 -17.67 15.55
C GLU A 233 -16.67 -17.16 16.61
N PRO A 234 -17.08 -16.27 17.53
CA PRO A 234 -16.24 -15.81 18.63
C PRO A 234 -16.00 -16.92 19.65
N GLY A 235 -14.85 -16.85 20.33
CA GLY A 235 -14.54 -17.73 21.46
C GLY A 235 -15.49 -17.55 22.65
N PRO A 236 -15.51 -18.50 23.60
CA PRO A 236 -16.41 -18.47 24.76
C PRO A 236 -16.34 -17.16 25.57
N ASP A 237 -15.14 -16.60 25.75
CA ASP A 237 -14.94 -15.38 26.53
C ASP A 237 -15.57 -14.15 25.85
N ILE A 238 -15.47 -14.06 24.53
CA ILE A 238 -16.05 -12.97 23.74
C ILE A 238 -17.58 -13.12 23.69
N LYS A 239 -18.08 -14.35 23.63
CA LYS A 239 -19.53 -14.62 23.76
C LYS A 239 -20.06 -14.22 25.13
N ALA A 240 -19.32 -14.51 26.20
CA ALA A 240 -19.68 -14.11 27.55
C ALA A 240 -19.74 -12.57 27.73
N GLN A 241 -18.98 -11.82 26.91
CA GLN A 241 -19.00 -10.36 26.87
C GLN A 241 -20.18 -9.77 26.08
N GLY A 242 -21.06 -10.62 25.51
CA GLY A 242 -22.27 -10.19 24.82
C GLY A 242 -22.18 -10.23 23.30
N ALA A 243 -21.21 -10.93 22.72
CA ALA A 243 -21.19 -11.15 21.27
C ALA A 243 -22.39 -11.98 20.81
N TYR A 244 -23.01 -11.57 19.71
CA TYR A 244 -24.21 -12.20 19.14
C TYR A 244 -24.10 -12.32 17.62
N GLN A 245 -24.90 -13.22 17.04
CA GLN A 245 -24.98 -13.38 15.60
C GLN A 245 -26.16 -12.59 15.04
N ARG A 246 -25.93 -11.86 13.94
CA ARG A 246 -26.98 -11.17 13.18
C ARG A 246 -27.66 -12.13 12.21
N GLU A 247 -28.77 -11.67 11.64
CA GLU A 247 -29.53 -12.41 10.61
C GLU A 247 -28.72 -12.64 9.32
N ASP A 248 -27.74 -11.79 9.03
CA ASP A 248 -26.82 -11.92 7.88
C ASP A 248 -25.74 -13.02 8.06
N GLY A 249 -25.77 -13.72 9.21
CA GLY A 249 -24.82 -14.78 9.55
C GLY A 249 -23.50 -14.27 10.13
N LYS A 250 -23.26 -12.95 10.21
CA LYS A 250 -22.06 -12.38 10.84
C LYS A 250 -22.22 -12.27 12.35
N TRP A 251 -21.14 -12.53 13.06
CA TRP A 251 -21.03 -12.31 14.50
C TRP A 251 -20.59 -10.87 14.77
N VAL A 252 -21.31 -10.19 15.65
CA VAL A 252 -20.91 -8.91 16.24
C VAL A 252 -20.05 -9.22 17.46
N TYR A 253 -18.76 -8.95 17.34
CA TYR A 253 -17.80 -9.17 18.43
C TYR A 253 -17.89 -8.06 19.46
N ARG A 254 -18.12 -6.83 18.99
CA ARG A 254 -18.05 -5.60 19.77
C ARG A 254 -18.76 -4.47 19.05
N LYS A 255 -19.25 -3.48 19.81
CA LYS A 255 -19.64 -2.16 19.30
C LYS A 255 -18.72 -1.09 19.84
N MET A 256 -18.55 -0.01 19.09
CA MET A 256 -17.81 1.17 19.54
C MET A 256 -18.37 2.43 18.88
N ARG A 257 -18.13 3.60 19.45
CA ARG A 257 -18.54 4.85 18.81
C ARG A 257 -17.78 5.05 17.50
N ALA A 258 -18.50 5.34 16.42
CA ALA A 258 -17.91 5.47 15.08
C ALA A 258 -16.85 6.59 15.03
N ARG A 259 -17.12 7.71 15.71
CA ARG A 259 -16.16 8.83 15.84
C ARG A 259 -14.87 8.44 16.53
N ASP A 260 -14.91 7.59 17.55
CA ASP A 260 -13.70 7.16 18.25
C ASP A 260 -12.81 6.31 17.34
N LEU A 261 -13.42 5.45 16.50
CA LEU A 261 -12.68 4.67 15.50
C LEU A 261 -12.06 5.59 14.44
N TYR A 262 -12.85 6.51 13.89
CA TYR A 262 -12.39 7.47 12.89
C TYR A 262 -11.26 8.36 13.42
N ASP A 263 -11.40 8.91 14.63
CA ASP A 263 -10.37 9.70 15.29
C ASP A 263 -9.07 8.91 15.47
N LYS A 264 -9.15 7.62 15.82
CA LYS A 264 -7.97 6.76 15.93
C LYS A 264 -7.26 6.59 14.58
N ILE A 265 -8.03 6.40 13.50
CA ILE A 265 -7.48 6.31 12.14
C ILE A 265 -6.76 7.62 11.80
N ILE A 266 -7.47 8.76 11.89
CA ILE A 266 -6.92 10.07 11.50
C ILE A 266 -5.71 10.46 12.34
N ARG A 267 -5.74 10.25 13.67
CA ARG A 267 -4.59 10.53 14.54
C ARG A 267 -3.38 9.68 14.17
N ALA A 268 -3.57 8.39 13.93
CA ALA A 268 -2.48 7.51 13.50
C ALA A 268 -1.89 7.97 12.16
N THR A 269 -2.74 8.27 11.17
CA THR A 269 -2.30 8.81 9.88
C THR A 269 -1.54 10.12 10.03
N TYR A 270 -1.99 11.04 10.89
CA TYR A 270 -1.32 12.31 11.12
C TYR A 270 0.06 12.14 11.79
N GLU A 271 0.14 11.29 12.81
CA GLU A 271 1.37 11.07 13.58
C GLU A 271 2.43 10.28 12.80
N ARG A 272 1.99 9.34 11.94
CA ARG A 272 2.86 8.29 11.38
C ARG A 272 2.75 8.09 9.88
N ALA A 273 1.92 8.88 9.19
CA ALA A 273 1.55 8.71 7.77
C ALA A 273 0.88 7.36 7.45
N GLU A 274 0.44 6.61 8.46
CA GLU A 274 -0.20 5.30 8.36
C GLU A 274 -1.17 5.06 9.53
N PRO A 275 -2.28 4.32 9.33
CA PRO A 275 -2.66 3.66 8.08
C PRO A 275 -3.19 4.65 7.03
N GLY A 276 -3.05 4.30 5.76
CA GLY A 276 -3.78 4.94 4.66
C GLY A 276 -5.27 4.63 4.74
N VAL A 277 -6.07 5.30 3.91
CA VAL A 277 -7.52 5.09 3.84
C VAL A 277 -7.90 4.73 2.40
N VAL A 278 -8.66 3.65 2.26
CA VAL A 278 -9.17 3.16 0.99
C VAL A 278 -10.69 3.04 1.09
N PHE A 279 -11.42 3.81 0.28
CA PHE A 279 -12.88 3.76 0.24
C PHE A 279 -13.35 2.60 -0.64
N LEU A 280 -13.60 1.44 -0.02
CA LEU A 280 -13.92 0.21 -0.75
C LEU A 280 -15.26 0.31 -1.50
N ASP A 281 -16.26 0.91 -0.88
CA ASP A 281 -17.59 1.04 -1.49
C ASP A 281 -17.55 1.93 -2.72
N ARG A 282 -16.83 3.06 -2.64
CA ARG A 282 -16.62 3.96 -3.77
C ARG A 282 -15.88 3.28 -4.92
N ILE A 283 -14.81 2.53 -4.63
CA ILE A 283 -14.06 1.77 -5.64
C ILE A 283 -14.98 0.77 -6.35
N ASN A 284 -15.85 0.08 -5.62
CA ASN A 284 -16.76 -0.90 -6.19
C ASN A 284 -17.93 -0.25 -6.95
N GLN A 285 -18.41 0.92 -6.52
CA GLN A 285 -19.42 1.68 -7.24
C GLN A 285 -18.92 2.11 -8.63
N ASP A 286 -17.69 2.64 -8.67
CA ASP A 286 -17.03 3.13 -9.89
C ASP A 286 -16.38 1.98 -10.70
N ASN A 287 -16.42 0.74 -10.21
CA ASN A 287 -15.88 -0.40 -10.94
C ASN A 287 -16.75 -0.75 -12.16
N ASN A 288 -16.16 -0.71 -13.36
CA ASN A 288 -16.80 -1.11 -14.61
C ASN A 288 -17.25 -2.59 -14.60
N LEU A 289 -16.62 -3.43 -13.78
CA LEU A 289 -16.90 -4.86 -13.66
C LEU A 289 -17.71 -5.24 -12.40
N ARG A 290 -18.29 -4.26 -11.70
CA ARG A 290 -19.04 -4.48 -10.43
C ARG A 290 -20.18 -5.51 -10.48
N TYR A 291 -20.59 -5.93 -11.67
CA TYR A 291 -21.64 -6.93 -11.87
C TYR A 291 -21.13 -8.39 -11.76
N ILE A 292 -19.80 -8.62 -11.79
CA ILE A 292 -19.17 -9.95 -11.70
C ILE A 292 -18.03 -10.04 -10.68
N GLU A 293 -17.51 -8.91 -10.20
CA GLU A 293 -16.41 -8.89 -9.23
C GLU A 293 -16.61 -7.85 -8.13
N THR A 294 -15.94 -8.08 -7.01
CA THR A 294 -15.84 -7.15 -5.88
C THR A 294 -14.37 -6.95 -5.53
N ILE A 295 -13.93 -5.70 -5.52
CA ILE A 295 -12.56 -5.30 -5.16
C ILE A 295 -12.47 -5.18 -3.64
N ALA A 296 -11.65 -6.03 -3.03
CA ALA A 296 -11.45 -6.05 -1.57
C ALA A 296 -10.12 -5.43 -1.12
N ALA A 297 -9.14 -5.34 -2.03
CA ALA A 297 -7.84 -4.71 -1.78
C ALA A 297 -7.29 -4.06 -3.04
N THR A 298 -6.31 -3.16 -2.84
CA THR A 298 -5.56 -2.51 -3.91
C THR A 298 -4.11 -2.99 -3.90
N ASN A 299 -3.28 -2.46 -4.80
CA ASN A 299 -1.84 -2.72 -4.80
C ASN A 299 -1.10 -1.71 -3.88
N PRO A 300 0.21 -1.89 -3.62
CA PRO A 300 0.97 -1.01 -2.71
C PRO A 300 1.14 0.44 -3.14
N TYR A 301 0.70 0.81 -4.34
CA TYR A 301 0.91 2.13 -4.94
C TYR A 301 -0.40 2.76 -5.41
N ALA A 302 -1.55 2.24 -4.97
CA ALA A 302 -2.83 2.80 -5.29
C ALA A 302 -3.05 4.07 -4.47
N CYS A 303 -2.57 5.21 -4.99
CA CYS A 303 -3.08 6.51 -4.62
C CYS A 303 -4.41 6.69 -5.35
N GLY A 304 -5.52 6.78 -4.62
CA GLY A 304 -6.80 7.16 -5.20
C GLY A 304 -6.67 8.53 -5.88
N LEU A 305 -7.03 8.62 -7.16
CA LEU A 305 -7.35 9.92 -7.73
C LEU A 305 -8.59 10.41 -6.98
N PRO A 306 -8.62 11.64 -6.43
CA PRO A 306 -9.85 12.19 -5.90
C PRO A 306 -10.88 12.15 -7.03
N ALA A 307 -12.03 11.54 -6.76
CA ALA A 307 -13.15 11.55 -7.69
C ALA A 307 -13.46 13.01 -8.04
N GLU A 308 -13.36 13.37 -9.32
CA GLU A 308 -13.98 14.57 -9.84
C GLU A 308 -15.51 14.36 -9.76
N SER A 309 -16.08 14.55 -8.57
CA SER A 309 -17.51 14.67 -8.39
C SER A 309 -17.78 15.91 -7.57
N GLY A 310 -18.52 16.86 -8.16
CA GLY A 310 -18.81 18.18 -7.63
C GLY A 310 -19.55 18.19 -6.29
N MET A 311 -18.84 17.94 -5.20
CA MET A 311 -19.25 18.33 -3.86
C MET A 311 -18.84 19.79 -3.64
N GLU A 312 -19.82 20.67 -3.46
CA GLU A 312 -19.60 21.94 -2.78
C GLU A 312 -18.90 21.67 -1.45
N LYS A 313 -17.79 22.37 -1.21
CA LYS A 313 -16.98 22.25 0.00
C LYS A 313 -17.87 22.43 1.24
N PRO A 314 -17.88 21.50 2.21
CA PRO A 314 -18.53 21.74 3.50
C PRO A 314 -17.82 22.90 4.20
N ALA A 315 -18.54 24.00 4.43
CA ALA A 315 -18.03 25.25 4.99
C ALA A 315 -17.61 25.17 6.49
N LEU A 316 -17.50 23.98 7.08
CA LEU A 316 -17.35 23.79 8.52
C LEU A 316 -15.94 23.35 8.98
N ILE A 317 -15.02 23.03 8.06
CA ILE A 317 -13.69 22.47 8.44
C ILE A 317 -12.59 23.55 8.47
N ASP A 318 -12.80 24.72 7.85
CA ASP A 318 -11.72 25.71 7.68
C ASP A 318 -11.39 26.51 8.94
N SER A 319 -12.35 26.80 9.82
CA SER A 319 -12.11 27.72 10.96
C SER A 319 -11.32 27.08 12.11
N GLU A 320 -11.56 25.80 12.42
CA GLU A 320 -10.83 25.10 13.50
C GLU A 320 -9.45 24.63 13.05
N ALA A 321 -9.30 24.19 11.79
CA ALA A 321 -8.02 23.81 11.22
C ALA A 321 -7.05 25.01 11.10
N GLN A 322 -7.56 26.20 10.73
CA GLN A 322 -6.76 27.43 10.71
C GLN A 322 -6.39 27.91 12.12
N ALA A 323 -7.29 27.81 13.09
CA ALA A 323 -7.01 28.15 14.48
C ALA A 323 -5.92 27.24 15.08
N TRP A 324 -5.91 25.95 14.71
CA TRP A 324 -4.89 24.99 15.13
C TRP A 324 -3.53 25.21 14.44
N ALA A 325 -3.50 25.47 13.14
CA ALA A 325 -2.27 25.76 12.40
C ALA A 325 -1.56 27.03 12.91
N THR A 326 -2.33 28.01 13.39
CA THR A 326 -1.78 29.26 13.93
C THR A 326 -1.13 29.06 15.30
N ARG A 327 -1.69 28.19 16.15
CA ARG A 327 -1.10 27.81 17.45
C ARG A 327 0.18 26.99 17.29
N GLY A 328 0.24 26.11 16.29
CA GLY A 328 1.45 25.32 15.97
C GLY A 328 2.63 26.17 15.51
N LYS A 329 2.39 27.28 14.79
CA LYS A 329 3.45 28.21 14.35
C LYS A 329 4.03 29.05 15.50
N GLN A 330 3.26 29.37 16.53
CA GLN A 330 3.76 30.11 17.70
C GLN A 330 4.63 29.25 18.62
N ALA A 331 4.44 27.93 18.65
CA ALA A 331 5.23 27.03 19.50
C ALA A 331 6.66 26.73 18.97
N ASN A 332 6.93 26.99 17.67
CA ASN A 332 8.20 26.67 17.02
C ASN A 332 9.08 27.89 16.66
N ALA A 333 8.74 29.08 17.14
CA ALA A 333 9.58 30.27 16.95
C ALA A 333 10.73 30.30 17.99
N VAL A 334 11.77 29.50 17.77
CA VAL A 334 13.06 29.65 18.47
C VAL A 334 13.83 30.80 17.81
N GLN A 335 14.20 31.82 18.59
CA GLN A 335 14.93 33.01 18.13
C GLN A 335 16.37 32.67 17.66
N PRO A 336 16.93 33.35 16.63
CA PRO A 336 18.16 32.91 15.95
C PRO A 336 19.51 33.25 16.61
N GLU A 337 19.57 33.79 17.83
CA GLU A 337 20.79 34.46 18.34
C GLU A 337 21.77 33.61 19.19
N ARG A 338 21.79 32.27 19.08
CA ARG A 338 22.72 31.44 19.91
C ARG A 338 23.57 30.40 19.19
N LEU A 339 23.76 30.52 17.87
CA LEU A 339 24.58 29.58 17.11
C LEU A 339 26.01 30.04 16.79
N SER A 340 26.45 31.23 17.23
CA SER A 340 27.80 31.75 16.94
C SER A 340 28.87 31.49 18.01
N GLU A 341 28.56 30.84 19.14
CA GLU A 341 29.53 30.67 20.25
C GLU A 341 30.07 29.24 20.46
N ARG A 342 29.73 28.27 19.60
CA ARG A 342 30.19 26.87 19.76
C ARG A 342 31.14 26.33 18.69
N ALA A 343 31.67 27.20 17.83
CA ALA A 343 32.59 26.80 16.75
C ALA A 343 34.08 27.08 17.03
N SER A 344 34.48 27.54 18.22
CA SER A 344 35.86 27.98 18.50
C SER A 344 36.65 27.18 19.54
N THR A 345 36.15 26.04 20.02
CA THR A 345 36.91 25.19 20.95
C THR A 345 36.75 23.72 20.60
N LEU A 346 37.64 23.20 19.77
CA LEU A 346 38.06 21.78 19.70
C LEU A 346 39.15 21.64 18.63
N ASP A 347 40.23 22.40 18.81
CA ASP A 347 41.54 22.09 18.24
C ASP A 347 42.45 21.72 19.42
N GLY A 348 43.02 20.50 19.38
CA GLY A 348 44.12 20.09 20.25
C GLY A 348 43.79 19.08 21.36
N ALA A 349 43.94 17.78 21.06
CA ALA A 349 44.48 16.78 21.98
C ALA A 349 44.90 15.51 21.22
N THR A 350 46.18 15.46 20.88
CA THR A 350 46.96 14.24 20.61
C THR A 350 47.02 13.34 21.85
N VAL A 351 46.80 12.03 21.71
CA VAL A 351 47.77 10.90 21.75
C VAL A 351 47.06 9.66 21.21
#